data_AF-T1I7R5-F1
#
_entry.id   AF-T1I7R5-F1
#
_cell.length_a   1.000
_cell.length_b   1.000
_cell.length_c   1.000
_cell.angle_alpha   90.00
_cell.angle_beta   90.00
_cell.angle_gamma   90.00
#
_symmetry.space_group_name_H-M   'P 1'
#
loop_
_entity.id
_entity.type
_entity.pdbx_description
1 polymer ?
#
loop_
_entity_poly.entity_id
_entity_poly.type
_entity_poly.pdbx_seq_one_letter_code
_entity_poly.pdbx_strand_id
1 'polypeptide(L)'
;MSDDPFEVRLRDNYELLEDEFKENLKRQKMLEEKINEMWKTHLLIPTGKVDELYASLSVLSAGIYIKRSKQMKEQGTRTRLFAWIISDFQLLALIDPSIHGPENIVHNMTQIDPDSPWPAEGMEFSTFWCRSIAVNCKELKFHLRDFPQPWLNLGEIQMWGKVVGAEQIPTRRVCIF
;
A
#
# COMPACT_ATOMS: atom_id res chain seq x y z
N MET A 1 8.88 15.38 2.60
CA MET A 1 9.95 15.12 1.61
C MET A 1 9.30 14.23 0.54
N SER A 2 9.10 14.75 -0.66
CA SER A 2 8.52 14.00 -1.79
C SER A 2 9.67 13.59 -2.71
N ASP A 3 9.58 12.42 -3.32
CA ASP A 3 10.56 11.99 -4.32
C ASP A 3 10.53 12.89 -5.55
N ASP A 4 11.68 12.97 -6.24
CA ASP A 4 11.86 13.80 -7.42
C ASP A 4 10.88 13.38 -8.53
N PRO A 5 10.04 14.28 -9.06
CA PRO A 5 9.12 13.99 -10.16
C PRO A 5 9.79 13.38 -11.39
N PHE A 6 11.07 13.66 -11.63
CA PHE A 6 11.81 13.05 -12.74
C PHE A 6 12.07 11.56 -12.51
N GLU A 7 12.59 11.19 -11.33
CA GLU A 7 12.87 9.78 -10.98
C GLU A 7 11.59 8.93 -11.00
N VAL A 8 10.48 9.45 -10.47
CA VAL A 8 9.20 8.72 -10.50
C VAL A 8 8.75 8.46 -11.94
N ARG A 9 8.86 9.45 -12.82
CA ARG A 9 8.50 9.28 -14.24
C ARG A 9 9.43 8.34 -14.99
N LEU A 10 10.73 8.33 -14.66
CA LEU A 10 11.68 7.36 -15.23
C LEU A 10 11.27 5.94 -14.87
N ARG A 11 10.92 5.71 -13.60
CA ARG A 11 10.45 4.41 -13.13
C ARG A 11 9.15 3.98 -13.82
N ASP A 12 8.15 4.86 -13.90
CA ASP A 12 6.88 4.54 -14.56
C ASP A 12 7.10 4.13 -16.02
N ASN A 13 7.98 4.82 -16.74
CA ASN A 13 8.34 4.45 -18.12
C ASN A 13 9.06 3.11 -18.19
N TYR A 14 9.94 2.80 -17.24
CA TYR A 14 10.66 1.53 -17.19
C TYR A 14 9.69 0.36 -16.92
N GLU A 15 8.80 0.50 -15.95
CA GLU A 15 7.77 -0.52 -15.65
C GLU A 15 6.87 -0.77 -16.87
N LEU A 16 6.44 0.29 -17.58
CA LEU A 16 5.67 0.15 -18.82
C LEU A 16 6.44 -0.61 -19.92
N LEU A 17 7.75 -0.36 -20.06
CA LEU A 17 8.59 -1.04 -21.04
C LEU A 17 8.76 -2.52 -20.72
N GLU A 18 8.99 -2.88 -19.46
CA GLU A 18 9.07 -4.29 -19.04
C GLU A 18 7.76 -5.04 -19.28
N ASP A 19 6.63 -4.42 -18.96
CA ASP A 19 5.30 -5.00 -19.18
C ASP A 19 4.99 -5.17 -20.66
N GLU A 20 5.33 -4.18 -21.51
CA GLU A 20 5.16 -4.32 -22.95
C GLU A 20 6.06 -5.39 -23.55
N PHE A 21 7.28 -5.55 -23.05
CA PHE A 21 8.14 -6.64 -23.50
C PHE A 21 7.49 -8.01 -23.27
N LYS A 22 6.97 -8.25 -22.05
CA LYS A 22 6.27 -9.49 -21.70
C LYS A 22 5.00 -9.69 -22.53
N GLU A 23 4.21 -8.64 -22.73
CA GLU A 23 3.00 -8.70 -23.55
C GLU A 23 3.33 -8.95 -25.03
N ASN A 24 4.41 -8.35 -25.55
CA ASN A 24 4.84 -8.57 -26.93
C ASN A 24 5.29 -10.02 -27.17
N LEU A 25 5.99 -10.64 -26.22
CA LEU A 25 6.32 -12.07 -26.30
C LEU A 25 5.07 -12.95 -26.39
N LYS A 26 4.01 -12.65 -25.61
CA LYS A 26 2.73 -13.38 -25.69
C LYS A 26 2.07 -13.19 -27.05
N ARG A 27 2.08 -11.97 -27.59
CA ARG A 27 1.52 -11.66 -28.92
C ARG A 27 2.26 -12.39 -30.04
N GLN A 28 3.59 -12.43 -29.99
CA GLN A 28 4.41 -13.17 -30.95
C GLN A 28 4.12 -14.66 -30.88
N LYS A 29 4.08 -15.25 -29.68
CA LYS A 29 3.74 -16.66 -29.49
C LYS A 29 2.36 -17.00 -30.07
N MET A 30 1.35 -16.17 -29.81
CA MET A 30 0.01 -16.36 -30.37
C MET A 30 0.00 -16.27 -31.90
N LEU A 31 0.81 -15.38 -32.49
CA LEU A 31 0.94 -15.30 -33.94
C LEU A 31 1.59 -16.55 -34.52
N GLU A 32 2.65 -17.07 -33.89
CA GLU A 32 3.31 -18.32 -34.29
C GLU A 32 2.37 -19.52 -34.25
N GLU A 33 1.56 -19.64 -33.18
CA GLU A 33 0.54 -20.68 -33.06
C GLU A 33 -0.47 -20.60 -34.22
N LYS A 34 -0.96 -19.39 -34.54
CA LYS A 34 -1.88 -19.16 -35.68
C LYS A 34 -1.24 -19.45 -37.02
N ILE A 35 0.04 -19.10 -37.21
CA ILE A 35 0.79 -19.44 -38.43
C ILE A 35 0.85 -20.96 -38.55
N ASN A 36 1.26 -21.67 -37.50
CA ASN A 36 1.37 -23.13 -37.52
C ASN A 36 0.02 -23.81 -37.83
N GLU A 37 -1.08 -23.31 -37.28
CA GLU A 37 -2.44 -23.77 -37.63
C GLU A 37 -2.80 -23.51 -39.10
N MET A 38 -2.45 -22.35 -39.66
CA MET A 38 -2.65 -22.09 -41.09
C MET A 38 -1.83 -23.04 -41.95
N TRP A 39 -0.58 -23.36 -41.59
CA TRP A 39 0.25 -24.33 -42.32
C TRP A 39 -0.35 -25.73 -42.29
N LYS A 40 -1.02 -26.12 -41.20
CA LYS A 40 -1.73 -27.41 -41.10
C LYS A 40 -2.99 -27.46 -41.94
N THR A 41 -3.71 -26.34 -42.08
CA THR A 41 -4.99 -26.27 -42.79
C THR A 41 -4.86 -25.95 -44.28
N HIS A 42 -3.81 -25.22 -44.68
CA HIS A 42 -3.56 -24.82 -46.05
C HIS A 42 -2.22 -25.38 -46.53
N LEU A 43 -2.25 -26.19 -47.59
CA LEU A 43 -1.08 -26.85 -48.17
C LEU A 43 0.00 -25.87 -48.68
N LEU A 44 -0.37 -24.62 -48.95
CA LEU A 44 0.51 -23.57 -49.45
C LEU A 44 0.13 -22.22 -48.83
N ILE A 45 1.04 -21.63 -48.05
CA ILE A 45 0.97 -20.23 -47.66
C ILE A 45 1.92 -19.44 -48.56
N PRO A 46 1.47 -18.36 -49.22
CA PRO A 46 2.35 -17.49 -50.00
C PRO A 46 3.48 -16.95 -49.13
N THR A 47 4.72 -17.02 -49.62
CA THR A 47 5.94 -16.70 -48.85
C THR A 47 5.90 -15.31 -48.22
N GLY A 48 5.29 -14.31 -48.89
CA GLY A 48 5.17 -12.94 -48.36
C GLY A 48 4.06 -12.72 -47.31
N LYS A 49 3.10 -13.65 -47.18
CA LYS A 49 1.96 -13.47 -46.27
C LYS A 49 2.36 -13.59 -44.80
N VAL A 50 3.40 -14.38 -44.51
CA VAL A 50 3.94 -14.51 -43.15
C VAL A 50 4.63 -13.21 -42.72
N ASP A 51 5.45 -12.64 -43.61
CA ASP A 51 6.13 -11.36 -43.37
C ASP A 51 5.14 -10.20 -43.17
N GLU A 52 4.07 -10.16 -43.97
CA GLU A 52 2.98 -9.20 -43.80
C GLU A 52 2.30 -9.31 -42.42
N LEU A 53 2.09 -10.53 -41.92
CA LEU A 53 1.50 -10.75 -40.60
C LEU A 53 2.42 -10.25 -39.48
N TYR A 54 3.73 -10.52 -39.56
CA TYR A 54 4.70 -9.98 -38.60
C TYR A 54 4.79 -8.44 -38.67
N ALA A 55 4.77 -7.86 -39.87
CA ALA A 55 4.75 -6.41 -40.06
C ALA A 55 3.48 -5.78 -39.45
N SER A 56 2.32 -6.41 -39.67
CA SER A 56 1.05 -5.97 -39.08
C SER A 56 1.07 -6.04 -37.55
N LEU A 57 1.68 -7.08 -36.98
CA LEU A 57 1.82 -7.25 -35.53
C LEU A 57 2.72 -6.18 -34.92
N SER A 58 3.79 -5.79 -35.62
CA SER A 58 4.70 -4.72 -35.22
C SER A 58 3.97 -3.37 -35.14
N VAL A 59 3.20 -3.03 -36.19
CA VAL A 59 2.39 -1.79 -36.21
C VAL A 59 1.35 -1.78 -35.11
N LEU A 60 0.65 -2.91 -34.89
CA LEU A 60 -0.34 -3.05 -33.83
C LEU A 60 0.29 -2.87 -32.44
N SER A 61 1.44 -3.52 -32.21
CA SER A 61 2.15 -3.45 -30.92
C SER A 61 2.64 -2.03 -30.62
N ALA A 62 3.15 -1.31 -31.62
CA ALA A 62 3.51 0.10 -31.49
C ALA A 62 2.29 0.98 -31.15
N GLY A 63 1.14 0.74 -31.79
CA GLY A 63 -0.10 1.44 -31.49
C GLY A 63 -0.60 1.20 -30.05
N ILE A 64 -0.52 -0.05 -29.57
CA ILE A 64 -0.87 -0.41 -28.19
C ILE A 64 0.03 0.30 -27.18
N TYR A 65 1.36 0.30 -27.41
CA TYR A 65 2.31 1.00 -26.56
C TYR A 65 2.00 2.49 -26.45
N ILE A 66 1.75 3.17 -27.57
CA ILE A 66 1.41 4.60 -27.56
C ILE A 66 0.13 4.86 -26.75
N LYS A 67 -0.90 4.01 -26.91
CA LYS A 67 -2.15 4.14 -26.18
C LYS A 67 -1.94 3.98 -24.68
N ARG A 68 -1.19 2.95 -24.24
CA ARG A 68 -0.89 2.70 -22.82
C ARG A 68 -0.01 3.79 -22.22
N SER A 69 0.98 4.29 -22.96
CA SER A 69 1.82 5.42 -22.53
C SER A 69 1.00 6.69 -22.28
N LYS A 70 0.00 6.98 -23.12
CA LYS A 70 -0.93 8.10 -22.90
C LYS A 70 -1.81 7.89 -21.68
N GLN A 71 -2.42 6.71 -21.54
CA GLN A 71 -3.24 6.37 -20.38
C GLN A 71 -2.47 6.46 -19.06
N MET A 72 -1.21 6.02 -19.05
CA MET A 72 -0.34 6.13 -17.88
C MET A 72 -0.10 7.59 -17.46
N LYS A 73 0.10 8.48 -18.44
CA LYS A 73 0.23 9.92 -18.17
C LYS A 73 -1.06 10.55 -17.62
N GLU A 74 -2.22 10.09 -18.09
CA GLU A 74 -3.53 10.55 -17.64
C GLU A 74 -3.86 10.09 -16.21
N GLN A 75 -3.38 8.91 -15.79
CA GLN A 75 -3.59 8.37 -14.44
C GLN A 75 -2.85 9.14 -13.33
N GLY A 76 -1.89 9.98 -13.69
CA GLY A 76 -1.12 10.80 -12.75
C GLY A 76 -0.03 10.01 -12.00
N THR A 77 0.88 10.73 -11.35
CA THR A 77 2.04 10.16 -10.66
C THR A 77 1.62 9.49 -9.33
N ARG A 78 2.16 8.29 -9.05
CA ARG A 78 1.97 7.62 -7.75
C ARG A 78 2.72 8.36 -6.64
N THR A 79 2.02 9.20 -5.88
CA THR A 79 2.59 9.96 -4.75
C THR A 79 2.55 9.22 -3.41
N ARG A 80 1.77 8.14 -3.30
CA ARG A 80 1.57 7.43 -2.04
C ARG A 80 2.76 6.51 -1.73
N LEU A 81 3.64 6.93 -0.82
CA LEU A 81 4.79 6.15 -0.33
C LEU A 81 4.39 4.87 0.40
N PHE A 82 3.34 4.99 1.20
CA PHE A 82 2.85 3.93 2.07
C PHE A 82 1.32 3.91 2.10
N ALA A 83 0.79 2.70 2.18
CA ALA A 83 -0.61 2.44 2.06
C ALA A 83 -1.07 1.34 2.99
N TRP A 84 -1.81 1.68 4.04
CA TRP A 84 -2.58 0.67 4.77
C TRP A 84 -3.99 0.51 4.21
N ILE A 85 -4.50 -0.73 4.24
CA ILE A 85 -5.86 -1.12 3.84
C ILE A 85 -6.40 -2.04 4.94
N ILE A 86 -7.61 -1.73 5.42
CA ILE A 86 -8.29 -2.51 6.45
C ILE A 86 -9.65 -2.94 5.91
N SER A 87 -10.00 -4.22 6.05
CA SER A 87 -11.29 -4.76 5.63
C SER A 87 -12.06 -5.35 6.81
N ASP A 88 -13.38 -5.18 6.79
CA ASP A 88 -14.31 -5.62 7.84
C ASP A 88 -13.89 -5.20 9.25
N PHE A 89 -13.55 -3.92 9.40
CA PHE A 89 -13.11 -3.34 10.67
C PHE A 89 -14.28 -3.15 11.64
N GLN A 90 -14.12 -3.65 12.86
CA GLN A 90 -15.02 -3.48 13.98
C GLN A 90 -14.24 -2.97 15.19
N LEU A 91 -14.72 -1.90 15.80
CA LEU A 91 -14.17 -1.34 17.03
C LEU A 91 -15.28 -1.24 18.07
N LEU A 92 -15.07 -1.88 19.21
CA LEU A 92 -15.83 -1.65 20.43
C LEU A 92 -14.93 -0.87 21.38
N ALA A 93 -15.38 0.31 21.82
CA ALA A 93 -14.69 1.11 22.81
C ALA A 93 -15.65 1.37 23.99
N LEU A 94 -15.35 0.76 25.13
CA LEU A 94 -16.16 0.84 26.34
C LEU A 94 -15.62 1.91 27.29
N ILE A 95 -16.57 2.61 27.91
CA ILE A 95 -16.33 3.53 29.01
C ILE A 95 -16.72 2.80 30.29
N ASP A 96 -15.75 2.61 31.17
CA ASP A 96 -15.95 2.00 32.47
C ASP A 96 -15.50 2.99 33.56
N PRO A 97 -16.39 3.40 34.48
CA PRO A 97 -16.03 4.27 35.59
C PRO A 97 -14.90 3.73 36.47
N SER A 98 -14.72 2.40 36.56
CA SER A 98 -13.67 1.77 37.38
C SER A 98 -12.26 1.95 36.84
N ILE A 99 -12.10 2.23 35.54
CA ILE A 99 -10.82 2.52 34.89
C ILE A 99 -10.64 4.01 34.59
N HIS A 100 -11.65 4.81 34.92
CA HIS A 100 -11.66 6.24 34.68
C HIS A 100 -11.26 7.02 35.94
N GLY A 101 -10.79 8.26 35.75
CA GLY A 101 -10.28 9.11 36.82
C GLY A 101 -8.75 9.11 36.94
N PRO A 102 -8.15 10.18 37.51
CA PRO A 102 -6.71 10.38 37.50
C PRO A 102 -5.92 9.21 38.11
N GLU A 103 -6.30 8.73 39.29
CA GLU A 103 -5.59 7.65 39.98
C GLU A 103 -5.65 6.33 39.20
N ASN A 104 -6.85 5.97 38.72
CA ASN A 104 -7.06 4.73 37.97
C ASN A 104 -6.32 4.74 36.64
N ILE A 105 -6.31 5.86 35.92
CA ILE A 105 -5.62 5.93 34.63
C ILE A 105 -4.10 5.88 34.84
N VAL A 106 -3.53 6.56 35.86
CA VAL A 106 -2.11 6.42 36.24
C VAL A 106 -1.77 4.96 36.59
N HIS A 107 -2.62 4.32 37.37
CA HIS A 107 -2.46 2.90 37.69
C HIS A 107 -2.47 2.04 36.41
N ASN A 108 -3.41 2.26 35.49
CA ASN A 108 -3.44 1.50 34.23
C ASN A 108 -2.21 1.78 33.34
N MET A 109 -1.68 3.01 33.30
CA MET A 109 -0.44 3.31 32.55
C MET A 109 0.77 2.57 33.12
N THR A 110 0.95 2.61 34.43
CA THR A 110 2.06 1.93 35.11
C THR A 110 1.95 0.40 35.01
N GLN A 111 0.75 -0.14 34.81
CA GLN A 111 0.57 -1.58 34.53
C GLN A 111 0.85 -1.93 33.06
N ILE A 112 0.64 -1.01 32.12
CA ILE A 112 0.94 -1.24 30.69
C ILE A 112 2.45 -1.30 30.47
N ASP A 113 3.21 -0.45 31.16
CA ASP A 113 4.67 -0.42 31.12
C ASP A 113 5.24 -0.32 32.54
N PRO A 114 5.39 -1.45 33.26
CA PRO A 114 5.86 -1.48 34.64
C PRO A 114 7.37 -1.22 34.78
N ASP A 115 8.13 -1.35 33.69
CA ASP A 115 9.58 -1.18 33.69
C ASP A 115 9.99 0.29 33.56
N SER A 116 9.09 1.14 33.05
CA SER A 116 9.32 2.58 32.97
C SER A 116 9.14 3.27 34.33
N PRO A 117 10.13 4.06 34.81
CA PRO A 117 10.03 4.74 36.09
C PRO A 117 8.98 5.85 36.08
N TRP A 118 8.12 5.89 37.10
CA TRP A 118 7.16 6.98 37.27
C TRP A 118 7.86 8.24 37.84
N PRO A 119 7.60 9.45 37.32
CA PRO A 119 8.26 10.67 37.80
C PRO A 119 7.95 10.99 39.27
N ALA A 120 8.98 11.27 40.06
CA ALA A 120 8.84 11.58 41.48
C ALA A 120 8.23 12.97 41.75
N GLU A 121 8.41 13.92 40.82
CA GLU A 121 7.92 15.31 40.95
C GLU A 121 6.41 15.45 40.72
N GLY A 122 5.71 14.35 40.44
CA GLY A 122 4.31 14.36 40.03
C GLY A 122 4.15 14.85 38.58
N MET A 123 3.12 14.36 37.90
CA MET A 123 2.80 14.77 36.52
C MET A 123 1.36 15.28 36.47
N GLU A 124 1.19 16.47 35.90
CA GLU A 124 -0.14 17.01 35.59
C GLU A 124 -0.44 16.78 34.11
N PHE A 125 -1.66 16.35 33.81
CA PHE A 125 -2.11 16.02 32.46
C PHE A 125 -3.20 16.99 32.00
N SER A 126 -3.11 17.48 30.76
CA SER A 126 -4.16 18.28 30.11
C SER A 126 -5.29 17.39 29.62
N THR A 127 -4.93 16.24 29.04
CA THR A 127 -5.84 15.24 28.51
C THR A 127 -5.53 13.89 29.13
N PHE A 128 -6.54 13.22 29.69
CA PHE A 128 -6.34 11.93 30.34
C PHE A 128 -7.57 11.03 30.23
N TRP A 129 -7.42 9.88 29.57
CA TRP A 129 -8.51 8.94 29.40
C TRP A 129 -8.01 7.49 29.27
N CYS A 130 -8.88 6.56 29.66
CA CYS A 130 -8.68 5.13 29.46
C CYS A 130 -9.96 4.53 28.84
N ARG A 131 -9.80 3.61 27.89
CA ARG A 131 -10.88 2.85 27.27
C ARG A 131 -10.50 1.39 27.20
N SER A 132 -11.44 0.52 27.57
CA SER A 132 -11.34 -0.90 27.23
C SER A 132 -11.80 -1.04 25.78
N ILE A 133 -10.93 -1.55 24.93
CA ILE A 133 -11.21 -1.73 23.51
C ILE A 133 -11.22 -3.21 23.12
N ALA A 134 -12.02 -3.52 22.12
CA ALA A 134 -11.89 -4.73 21.32
C ALA A 134 -11.93 -4.33 19.85
N VAL A 135 -10.93 -4.75 19.08
CA VAL A 135 -10.80 -4.48 17.66
C VAL A 135 -10.75 -5.81 16.93
N ASN A 136 -11.60 -5.94 15.93
CA ASN A 136 -11.58 -7.06 15.00
C ASN A 136 -11.47 -6.53 13.58
N CYS A 137 -10.65 -7.17 12.75
CA CYS A 137 -10.72 -6.96 11.31
C CYS A 137 -10.38 -8.22 10.55
N LYS A 138 -11.01 -8.40 9.39
CA LYS A 138 -10.76 -9.58 8.55
C LYS A 138 -9.39 -9.50 7.89
N GLU A 139 -8.95 -8.31 7.53
CA GLU A 139 -7.71 -8.11 6.81
C GLU A 139 -7.09 -6.75 7.12
N LEU A 140 -5.77 -6.74 7.37
CA LEU A 140 -4.93 -5.55 7.46
C LEU A 140 -3.72 -5.74 6.53
N LYS A 141 -3.64 -4.90 5.49
CA LYS A 141 -2.54 -4.89 4.54
C LYS A 141 -1.75 -3.60 4.63
N PHE A 142 -0.44 -3.73 4.54
CA PHE A 142 0.48 -2.62 4.39
C PHE A 142 1.20 -2.75 3.05
N HIS A 143 0.95 -1.80 2.16
CA HIS A 143 1.55 -1.67 0.86
C HIS A 143 2.59 -0.55 0.88
N LEU A 144 3.71 -0.82 0.22
CA LEU A 144 4.72 0.18 -0.10
C LEU A 144 4.59 0.51 -1.57
N ARG A 145 4.89 1.76 -1.95
CA ARG A 145 4.76 2.22 -3.34
C ARG A 145 5.48 1.30 -4.34
N ASP A 146 6.66 0.86 -3.95
CA ASP A 146 7.66 0.28 -4.84
C ASP A 146 7.60 -1.25 -4.89
N PHE A 147 6.67 -1.86 -4.14
CA PHE A 147 6.54 -3.30 -4.00
C PHE A 147 5.14 -3.76 -4.40
N PRO A 148 5.03 -4.70 -5.38
CA PRO A 148 3.72 -5.19 -5.82
C PRO A 148 3.04 -6.06 -4.75
N GLN A 149 3.84 -6.71 -3.89
CA GLN A 149 3.33 -7.47 -2.76
C GLN A 149 3.24 -6.57 -1.51
N PRO A 150 2.21 -6.74 -0.67
CA PRO A 150 2.14 -6.03 0.61
C PRO A 150 3.35 -6.43 1.47
N TRP A 151 3.94 -5.44 2.13
CA TRP A 151 5.00 -5.64 3.10
C TRP A 151 4.51 -6.47 4.31
N LEU A 152 3.27 -6.23 4.73
CA LEU A 152 2.64 -6.98 5.80
C LEU A 152 1.18 -7.24 5.41
N ASN A 153 0.75 -8.48 5.56
CA ASN A 153 -0.61 -8.91 5.30
C ASN A 153 -1.07 -9.81 6.46
N LEU A 154 -1.99 -9.30 7.27
CA LEU A 154 -2.54 -9.99 8.42
C LEU A 154 -4.01 -10.29 8.17
N GLY A 155 -4.40 -11.54 8.38
CA GLY A 155 -5.79 -11.98 8.33
C GLY A 155 -6.35 -12.21 9.72
N GLU A 156 -7.66 -12.04 9.87
CA GLU A 156 -8.42 -12.40 11.08
C GLU A 156 -7.82 -11.82 12.37
N ILE A 157 -7.52 -10.52 12.36
CA ILE A 157 -6.98 -9.84 13.54
C ILE A 157 -8.09 -9.68 14.57
N GLN A 158 -7.79 -10.12 15.79
CA GLN A 158 -8.58 -9.86 16.99
C GLN A 158 -7.63 -9.35 18.07
N MET A 159 -7.91 -8.17 18.61
CA MET A 159 -7.12 -7.59 19.70
C MET A 159 -8.06 -6.94 20.72
N TRP A 160 -7.73 -7.06 22.00
CA TRP A 160 -8.48 -6.44 23.07
C TRP A 160 -7.53 -6.01 24.19
N GLY A 161 -7.96 -5.03 24.97
CA GLY A 161 -7.16 -4.52 26.08
C GLY A 161 -7.58 -3.12 26.47
N LYS A 162 -6.71 -2.47 27.25
CA LYS A 162 -6.91 -1.09 27.67
C LYS A 162 -6.02 -0.18 26.82
N VAL A 163 -6.61 0.89 26.29
CA VAL A 163 -5.88 1.98 25.65
C VAL A 163 -5.96 3.19 26.56
N VAL A 164 -4.80 3.75 26.85
CA VAL A 164 -4.65 4.95 27.67
C VAL A 164 -4.04 6.06 26.83
N GLY A 165 -4.70 7.22 26.84
CA GLY A 165 -4.19 8.46 26.23
C GLY A 165 -3.93 9.49 27.32
N ALA A 166 -2.70 10.00 27.34
CA ALA A 166 -2.24 10.95 28.35
C ALA A 166 -1.36 12.02 27.71
N GLU A 167 -1.72 13.29 27.87
CA GLU A 167 -0.94 14.43 27.40
C GLU A 167 -0.50 15.25 28.61
N GLN A 168 0.82 15.39 28.79
CA GLN A 168 1.40 16.13 29.91
C GLN A 168 1.26 17.64 29.69
N ILE A 169 0.87 18.37 30.73
CA ILE A 169 0.92 19.83 30.71
C ILE A 169 2.38 20.28 30.62
N PRO A 170 2.73 21.18 29.67
CA PRO A 170 4.09 21.70 29.59
C PRO A 170 4.49 22.35 30.91
N THR A 171 5.60 21.89 31.50
CA THR A 171 6.19 22.59 32.65
C THR A 171 6.52 24.01 32.21
N ARG A 172 6.15 25.03 33.03
CA ARG A 172 6.52 26.43 32.77
C ARG A 172 8.03 26.49 32.55
N ARG A 173 8.46 26.62 31.29
CA ARG A 173 9.83 27.04 30.99
C ARG A 173 9.96 28.46 31.55
N VAL A 174 10.87 28.66 32.49
CA VAL A 174 11.35 30.00 32.80
C VAL A 174 11.99 30.50 31.51
N CYS A 175 11.31 31.41 30.80
CA CYS A 175 11.93 32.17 29.73
C CYS A 175 13.03 33.00 30.37
N ILE A 176 14.27 32.52 30.29
CA ILE A 176 15.44 33.36 30.51
C ILE A 176 15.54 34.21 29.23
N PHE A 177 15.06 35.45 29.33
CA PHE A 177 15.32 36.51 28.35
C PHE A 177 16.73 37.07 28.56
#